data_AF-A0A9D1JPA4-F1
#
_entry.id   AF-A0A9D1JPA4-F1
#
_cell.length_a   1.000
_cell.length_b   1.000
_cell.length_c   1.000
_cell.angle_alpha   90.00
_cell.angle_beta   90.00
_cell.angle_gamma   90.00
#
_symmetry.space_group_name_H-M   'P 1'
#
loop_
_entity.id
_entity.type
_entity.pdbx_description
1 polymer ?
#
loop_
_entity_poly.entity_id
_entity_poly.type
_entity_poly.pdbx_seq_one_letter_code
_entity_poly.pdbx_strand_id
1 'polypeptide(L)'
;MNKFEIISKIENFAPLELAESWDCSGWGVETDKEEVKKIMLALTITNDVVKQAKHQKCDMIISHHPLFFVPNEWKNIDIYSAHTNLDRTVGGTTDTLIHNLGLKADEKSDFLRFVNLNTGLDEFVHKLSKISPNLRYVNNNNI
;
A
#
# COMPACT_ATOMS: atom_id res chain seq x y z
N MET A 1 3.04 -21.24 -4.80
CA MET A 1 1.64 -20.90 -4.43
C MET A 1 0.95 -20.48 -5.70
N ASN A 2 -0.30 -20.87 -5.91
CA ASN A 2 -1.02 -20.41 -7.10
C ASN A 2 -1.29 -18.89 -6.96
N LYS A 3 -1.12 -18.12 -8.03
CA LYS A 3 -1.32 -16.65 -8.01
C LYS A 3 -2.70 -16.24 -7.52
N PHE A 4 -3.74 -17.01 -7.82
CA PHE A 4 -5.10 -16.72 -7.38
C PHE A 4 -5.29 -16.98 -5.88
N GLU A 5 -4.53 -17.89 -5.27
CA GLU A 5 -4.51 -18.05 -3.81
C GLU A 5 -3.86 -16.85 -3.12
N ILE A 6 -2.81 -16.28 -3.72
CA ILE A 6 -2.15 -15.05 -3.22
C ILE A 6 -3.15 -13.90 -3.27
N ILE A 7 -3.81 -13.71 -4.41
CA ILE A 7 -4.76 -12.62 -4.61
C ILE A 7 -5.98 -12.79 -3.72
N SER A 8 -6.52 -14.00 -3.60
CA SER A 8 -7.63 -14.27 -2.68
C SER A 8 -7.27 -13.88 -1.24
N LYS A 9 -6.02 -14.11 -0.78
CA LYS A 9 -5.60 -13.64 0.56
C LYS A 9 -5.56 -12.12 0.66
N ILE A 10 -5.13 -11.43 -0.40
CA ILE A 10 -5.10 -9.96 -0.45
C ILE A 10 -6.52 -9.41 -0.45
N GLU A 11 -7.40 -9.91 -1.31
CA GLU A 11 -8.79 -9.46 -1.43
C GLU A 11 -9.64 -9.83 -0.21
N ASN A 12 -9.37 -10.97 0.46
CA ASN A 12 -10.01 -11.29 1.74
C ASN A 12 -9.62 -10.29 2.85
N PHE A 13 -8.43 -9.69 2.77
CA PHE A 13 -7.98 -8.67 3.72
C PHE A 13 -8.40 -7.25 3.31
N ALA A 14 -8.31 -6.93 2.03
CA ALA A 14 -8.64 -5.65 1.42
C ALA A 14 -9.54 -5.88 0.18
N PRO A 15 -10.85 -6.11 0.37
CA PRO A 15 -11.76 -6.41 -0.74
C PRO A 15 -11.77 -5.32 -1.81
N LEU A 16 -11.88 -5.70 -3.08
CA LEU A 16 -11.88 -4.75 -4.20
C LEU A 16 -13.11 -3.81 -4.16
N GLU A 17 -14.19 -4.22 -3.52
CA GLU A 17 -15.39 -3.40 -3.29
C GLU A 17 -15.12 -2.21 -2.35
N LEU A 18 -14.01 -2.27 -1.60
CA LEU A 18 -13.50 -1.12 -0.84
C LEU A 18 -12.61 -0.23 -1.70
N ALA A 19 -12.44 -0.45 -3.00
CA ALA A 19 -11.74 0.50 -3.84
C ALA A 19 -12.67 1.69 -4.20
N GLU A 20 -12.11 2.89 -4.36
CA GLU A 20 -12.87 4.00 -4.91
C GLU A 20 -13.34 3.71 -6.33
N SER A 21 -14.43 4.32 -6.77
CA SER A 21 -15.01 4.04 -8.10
C SER A 21 -14.08 4.41 -9.26
N TRP A 22 -13.11 5.31 -9.04
CA TRP A 22 -12.12 5.72 -10.02
C TRP A 22 -10.83 4.88 -9.94
N ASP A 23 -10.68 4.07 -8.90
CA ASP A 23 -9.45 3.36 -8.61
C ASP A 23 -9.28 2.14 -9.53
N CYS A 24 -8.04 1.86 -9.91
CA CYS A 24 -7.68 0.73 -10.77
C CYS A 24 -6.98 -0.38 -9.98
N SER A 25 -7.42 -0.61 -8.73
CA SER A 25 -6.98 -1.74 -7.91
C SER A 25 -7.30 -3.08 -8.59
N GLY A 26 -6.49 -4.10 -8.31
CA GLY A 26 -6.59 -5.41 -8.93
C GLY A 26 -5.47 -5.70 -9.93
N TRP A 27 -5.78 -6.49 -10.96
CA TRP A 27 -4.84 -6.88 -12.00
C TRP A 27 -4.46 -5.71 -12.92
N GLY A 28 -3.17 -5.36 -12.93
CA GLY A 28 -2.58 -4.52 -13.98
C GLY A 28 -2.02 -5.34 -15.14
N VAL A 29 -1.41 -6.50 -14.84
CA VAL A 29 -0.96 -7.48 -15.82
C VAL A 29 -1.21 -8.87 -15.27
N GLU A 30 -1.93 -9.68 -16.04
CA GLU A 30 -2.11 -11.10 -15.76
C GLU A 30 -1.51 -11.90 -16.93
N THR A 31 -0.47 -12.69 -16.66
CA THR A 31 0.18 -13.58 -17.63
C THR A 31 -0.36 -15.00 -17.49
N ASP A 32 0.01 -15.93 -18.37
CA ASP A 32 -0.42 -17.33 -18.26
C ASP A 32 0.33 -18.11 -17.15
N LYS A 33 1.26 -17.47 -16.44
CA LYS A 33 1.98 -18.11 -15.34
C LYS A 33 1.06 -18.24 -14.14
N GLU A 34 0.92 -19.44 -13.58
CA GLU A 34 0.09 -19.66 -12.38
C GLU A 34 0.92 -19.80 -11.10
N GLU A 35 2.06 -20.49 -11.18
CA GLU A 35 2.93 -20.77 -10.05
C GLU A 35 3.83 -19.57 -9.72
N VAL A 36 3.61 -18.99 -8.54
CA VAL A 36 4.44 -17.91 -7.99
C VAL A 36 5.36 -18.46 -6.89
N LYS A 37 6.66 -18.24 -7.06
CA LYS A 37 7.74 -18.61 -6.13
C LYS A 37 8.40 -17.39 -5.50
N LYS A 38 8.45 -16.25 -6.21
CA LYS A 38 9.04 -15.02 -5.71
C LYS A 38 8.21 -13.79 -6.10
N ILE A 39 7.85 -13.00 -5.10
CA ILE A 39 7.09 -11.75 -5.25
C ILE A 39 8.01 -10.56 -4.96
N MET A 40 7.90 -9.50 -5.75
CA MET A 40 8.41 -8.17 -5.40
C MET A 40 7.27 -7.30 -4.87
N LEU A 41 7.44 -6.68 -3.70
CA LEU A 41 6.53 -5.67 -3.19
C LEU A 41 7.06 -4.27 -3.55
N ALA A 42 6.19 -3.38 -4.02
CA ALA A 42 6.56 -2.01 -4.39
C ALA A 42 5.50 -0.99 -3.96
N LEU A 43 5.90 0.26 -3.72
CA LEU A 43 4.92 1.34 -3.57
C LEU A 43 4.33 1.72 -4.94
N THR A 44 5.23 2.04 -5.89
CA THR A 44 4.89 2.43 -7.26
C THR A 44 5.68 1.60 -8.24
N ILE A 45 5.03 1.18 -9.33
CA ILE A 45 5.70 0.46 -10.41
C ILE A 45 6.32 1.46 -11.37
N THR A 46 7.62 1.32 -11.61
CA THR A 46 8.39 2.10 -12.58
C THR A 46 9.18 1.16 -13.49
N ASN A 47 9.75 1.69 -14.56
CA ASN A 47 10.65 0.92 -15.43
C ASN A 47 11.79 0.25 -14.66
N ASP A 48 12.35 0.91 -13.66
CA ASP A 48 13.45 0.34 -12.87
C ASP A 48 12.97 -0.75 -11.92
N VAL A 49 11.76 -0.61 -11.34
CA VAL A 49 11.13 -1.68 -10.54
C VAL A 49 10.89 -2.92 -11.40
N VAL A 50 10.34 -2.77 -12.61
CA VAL A 50 10.10 -3.90 -13.52
C VAL A 50 11.42 -4.55 -13.96
N LYS A 51 12.44 -3.76 -14.29
CA LYS A 51 13.78 -4.28 -14.62
C LYS A 51 14.39 -5.04 -13.44
N GLN A 52 14.28 -4.50 -12.22
CA GLN A 52 14.77 -5.16 -11.01
C GLN A 52 14.01 -6.47 -10.74
N ALA A 53 12.68 -6.49 -10.86
CA ALA A 53 11.87 -7.70 -10.68
C ALA A 53 12.32 -8.81 -11.64
N LYS A 54 12.51 -8.49 -12.92
CA LYS A 54 13.01 -9.42 -13.94
C LYS A 54 14.43 -9.91 -13.62
N HIS A 55 15.34 -8.99 -13.29
CA HIS A 55 16.72 -9.33 -12.93
C HIS A 55 16.79 -10.24 -11.70
N GLN A 56 15.95 -9.96 -10.71
CA GLN A 56 15.81 -10.73 -9.48
C GLN A 56 14.97 -12.01 -9.65
N LYS A 57 14.51 -12.30 -10.87
CA LYS A 57 13.68 -13.47 -11.20
C LYS A 57 12.42 -13.57 -10.34
N CYS A 58 11.77 -12.43 -10.08
CA CYS A 58 10.45 -12.41 -9.47
C CYS A 58 9.42 -12.87 -10.51
N ASP A 59 8.42 -13.61 -10.05
CA ASP A 59 7.31 -14.10 -10.87
C ASP A 59 6.16 -13.09 -10.91
N MET A 60 6.05 -12.25 -9.86
CA MET A 60 4.96 -11.31 -9.68
C MET A 60 5.46 -10.04 -8.97
N ILE A 61 4.86 -8.90 -9.32
CA ILE A 61 4.99 -7.63 -8.60
C ILE A 61 3.63 -7.33 -7.94
N ILE A 62 3.65 -6.98 -6.67
CA ILE A 62 2.48 -6.46 -5.96
C ILE A 62 2.79 -5.02 -5.57
N SER A 63 1.95 -4.09 -5.99
CA SER A 63 2.13 -2.67 -5.69
C SER A 63 1.00 -2.06 -4.87
N HIS A 64 1.29 -0.93 -4.24
CA HIS A 64 0.22 -0.11 -3.67
C HIS A 64 -0.46 0.71 -4.78
N HIS A 65 0.28 1.53 -5.51
CA HIS A 65 -0.30 2.34 -6.58
C HIS A 65 -0.59 1.49 -7.84
N PRO A 66 -1.79 1.64 -8.43
CA PRO A 66 -2.21 0.88 -9.59
C PRO A 66 -1.64 1.46 -10.88
N LEU A 67 -1.80 0.69 -11.96
CA LEU A 67 -1.43 1.13 -13.31
C LEU A 67 -2.66 1.65 -14.06
N PHE A 68 -2.63 2.91 -14.46
CA PHE A 68 -3.61 3.47 -15.41
C PHE A 68 -3.24 3.14 -16.87
N PHE A 69 -1.98 2.78 -17.11
CA PHE A 69 -1.46 2.39 -18.41
C PHE A 69 -0.37 1.33 -18.23
N VAL A 70 -0.34 0.36 -19.14
CA VAL A 70 0.63 -0.74 -19.12
C VAL A 70 1.49 -0.69 -20.40
N PRO A 71 2.76 -0.29 -20.29
CA PRO A 71 3.73 -0.42 -21.39
C PRO A 71 3.85 -1.86 -21.87
N ASN A 72 4.05 -2.05 -23.17
CA ASN A 72 4.08 -3.38 -23.78
C ASN A 72 5.21 -4.26 -23.20
N GLU A 73 6.33 -3.65 -22.86
CA GLU A 73 7.48 -4.30 -22.25
C GLU A 73 7.22 -4.85 -20.83
N TRP A 74 6.12 -4.48 -20.17
CA TRP A 74 5.76 -4.96 -18.83
C TRP A 74 4.84 -6.18 -18.86
N LYS A 75 4.25 -6.52 -20.01
CA LYS A 75 3.22 -7.57 -20.17
C LYS A 75 3.73 -9.01 -20.03
N ASN A 76 4.92 -9.20 -19.49
CA ASN A 76 5.57 -10.51 -19.34
C ASN A 76 5.91 -10.85 -17.87
N ILE A 77 5.32 -10.12 -16.92
CA ILE A 77 5.37 -10.41 -15.48
C ILE A 77 4.01 -10.07 -14.88
N ASP A 78 3.53 -10.88 -13.93
CA ASP A 78 2.29 -10.61 -13.23
C ASP A 78 2.40 -9.32 -12.39
N ILE A 79 1.38 -8.47 -12.45
CA ILE A 79 1.32 -7.21 -11.73
C ILE A 79 -0.08 -7.06 -11.11
N TYR A 80 -0.13 -6.97 -9.79
CA TYR A 80 -1.36 -6.75 -9.03
C TYR A 80 -1.21 -5.55 -8.09
N SER A 81 -2.28 -4.78 -7.88
CA SER A 81 -2.24 -3.60 -7.03
C SER A 81 -3.36 -3.57 -6.00
N ALA A 82 -3.04 -3.16 -4.78
CA ALA A 82 -4.00 -2.88 -3.72
C ALA A 82 -3.78 -1.45 -3.21
N HIS A 83 -4.67 -0.55 -3.62
CA HIS A 83 -4.54 0.89 -3.44
C HIS A 83 -5.53 1.40 -2.40
N THR A 84 -6.62 2.03 -2.83
CA THR A 84 -7.59 2.64 -1.91
C THR A 84 -8.34 1.59 -1.09
N ASN A 85 -8.53 0.37 -1.61
CA ASN A 85 -9.06 -0.75 -0.83
C ASN A 85 -8.16 -1.12 0.36
N LEU A 86 -6.84 -1.06 0.17
CA LEU A 86 -5.87 -1.32 1.23
C LEU A 86 -5.80 -0.17 2.25
N ASP A 87 -6.03 1.07 1.83
CA ASP A 87 -6.08 2.21 2.73
C ASP A 87 -7.36 2.23 3.58
N ARG A 88 -8.48 1.81 2.99
CA ARG A 88 -9.79 1.80 3.64
C ARG A 88 -9.95 0.65 4.63
N THR A 89 -9.42 -0.54 4.28
CA THR A 89 -9.65 -1.75 5.08
C THR A 89 -9.18 -1.62 6.53
N VAL A 90 -9.84 -2.34 7.43
CA VAL A 90 -9.44 -2.40 8.84
C VAL A 90 -8.15 -3.20 8.96
N GLY A 91 -7.15 -2.60 9.60
CA GLY A 91 -5.79 -3.13 9.67
C GLY A 91 -4.90 -2.72 8.48
N GLY A 92 -5.44 -1.93 7.54
CA GLY A 92 -4.75 -1.43 6.36
C GLY A 92 -3.67 -0.38 6.65
N THR A 93 -3.35 0.43 5.65
CA THR A 93 -2.22 1.39 5.70
C THR A 93 -2.32 2.35 6.88
N THR A 94 -3.49 2.98 7.08
CA THR A 94 -3.71 3.97 8.15
C THR A 94 -3.64 3.34 9.53
N ASP A 95 -4.21 2.15 9.70
CA ASP A 95 -4.18 1.42 10.97
C ASP A 95 -2.75 0.98 11.32
N THR A 96 -1.96 0.58 10.32
CA THR A 96 -0.53 0.23 10.48
C THR A 96 0.30 1.43 10.92
N LEU A 97 0.06 2.61 10.33
CA LEU A 97 0.72 3.85 10.75
C LEU A 97 0.43 4.19 12.22
N ILE A 98 -0.85 4.15 12.61
CA ILE A 98 -1.30 4.43 13.98
C ILE A 98 -0.66 3.44 14.96
N HIS A 99 -0.66 2.15 14.61
CA HIS A 99 -0.04 1.11 15.43
C HIS A 99 1.47 1.35 15.60
N ASN A 100 2.19 1.68 14.52
CA ASN A 100 3.64 1.95 14.56
C ASN A 100 4.00 3.19 15.38
N LEU A 101 3.08 4.14 15.52
CA LEU A 101 3.24 5.30 16.40
C LEU A 101 2.89 5.01 17.88
N GLY A 102 2.46 3.78 18.20
CA GLY A 102 2.00 3.41 19.53
C GLY A 102 0.69 4.09 19.91
N LEU A 103 -0.13 4.44 18.91
CA LEU A 103 -1.41 5.10 19.08
C LEU A 103 -2.56 4.09 18.92
N LYS A 104 -3.76 4.53 19.30
CA LYS A 104 -5.00 3.75 19.14
C LYS A 104 -6.06 4.63 18.51
N ALA A 105 -6.71 4.14 17.47
CA ALA A 105 -7.86 4.81 16.88
C ALA A 105 -9.08 4.66 17.81
N ASP A 106 -9.72 5.78 18.12
CA ASP A 106 -10.96 5.83 18.90
C ASP A 106 -12.18 5.64 18.00
N GLU A 107 -12.15 6.24 16.81
CA GLU A 107 -13.22 6.15 15.82
C GLU A 107 -12.64 5.86 14.43
N LYS A 108 -13.45 5.20 13.60
CA LYS A 108 -13.11 4.82 12.23
C LYS A 108 -14.23 5.24 11.30
N SER A 109 -13.90 5.86 10.19
CA SER A 109 -14.85 6.26 9.16
C SER A 109 -14.20 6.24 7.79
N ASP A 110 -14.56 5.26 6.96
CA ASP A 110 -14.01 5.12 5.60
C ASP A 110 -12.45 5.09 5.63
N PHE A 111 -11.78 6.03 4.94
CA PHE A 111 -10.33 6.19 4.98
C PHE A 111 -9.77 6.73 6.30
N LEU A 112 -10.63 7.33 7.13
CA LEU A 112 -10.23 8.10 8.29
C LEU A 112 -10.12 7.21 9.54
N ARG A 113 -9.17 7.58 10.37
CA ARG A 113 -8.98 7.06 11.73
C ARG A 113 -8.77 8.27 12.65
N PHE A 114 -9.60 8.39 13.67
CA PHE A 114 -9.52 9.48 14.64
C PHE A 114 -8.77 8.97 15.87
N VAL A 115 -7.80 9.77 16.34
CA VAL A 115 -6.96 9.45 17.49
C VAL A 115 -6.97 10.65 18.42
N ASN A 116 -7.42 10.45 19.66
CA ASN A 116 -7.25 11.42 20.72
C ASN A 116 -5.83 11.31 21.28
N LEU A 117 -5.10 12.43 21.26
CA LEU A 117 -3.75 12.48 21.80
C LEU A 117 -3.79 12.84 23.29
N ASN A 118 -3.15 12.00 24.11
CA ASN A 118 -2.94 12.28 25.54
C ASN A 118 -1.55 12.88 25.81
N THR A 119 -0.84 13.29 24.77
CA THR A 119 0.55 13.74 24.79
C THR A 119 0.66 15.12 24.17
N GLY A 120 1.65 15.91 24.61
CA GLY A 120 1.95 17.20 24.00
C GLY A 120 2.40 17.08 22.54
N LEU A 121 2.30 18.18 21.80
CA LEU A 121 2.69 18.25 20.40
C LEU A 121 4.15 17.83 20.17
N ASP A 122 5.08 18.28 21.02
CA ASP A 122 6.51 17.95 20.89
C ASP A 122 6.77 16.45 20.98
N GLU A 123 6.06 15.76 21.89
CA GLU A 123 6.17 14.31 22.02
C GLU A 123 5.60 13.62 20.77
N PHE A 124 4.49 14.11 20.23
CA PHE A 124 3.90 13.56 19.01
C PHE A 124 4.82 13.75 17.80
N VAL A 125 5.41 14.94 17.63
CA VAL A 125 6.41 15.24 16.60
C VAL A 125 7.63 14.32 16.76
N HIS A 126 8.08 14.09 18.00
CA HIS A 126 9.17 13.15 18.27
C HIS A 126 8.83 11.70 17.91
N LYS A 127 7.57 11.26 18.07
CA LYS A 127 7.12 9.93 17.60
C LYS A 127 7.11 9.86 16.08
N LEU A 128 6.57 10.89 15.42
CA LEU A 128 6.53 10.96 13.95
C LEU A 128 7.92 10.99 13.32
N SER A 129 8.89 11.66 13.92
CA SER A 129 10.25 11.73 13.37
C SER A 129 10.98 10.38 13.34
N LYS A 130 10.56 9.41 14.18
CA LYS A 130 11.08 8.04 14.16
C LYS A 130 10.69 7.28 12.89
N ILE A 131 9.55 7.60 12.29
CA ILE A 131 9.07 6.97 11.05
C ILE A 131 9.28 7.85 9.82
N SER A 132 9.41 9.17 10.00
CA SER A 132 9.70 10.14 8.95
C SER A 132 10.82 11.08 9.41
N PRO A 133 12.10 10.72 9.21
CA PRO A 133 13.23 11.49 9.70
C PRO A 133 13.30 12.92 9.14
N ASN A 134 12.71 13.14 7.97
CA ASN A 134 12.65 14.44 7.30
C ASN A 134 11.29 15.12 7.48
N LEU A 135 10.55 14.78 8.54
CA LEU A 135 9.27 15.39 8.88
C LEU A 135 9.41 16.92 8.87
N ARG A 136 8.50 17.56 8.14
CA ARG A 136 8.30 19.02 8.20
C ARG A 136 7.06 19.30 9.01
N TYR A 137 7.23 19.98 10.13
CA TYR A 137 6.13 20.50 10.91
C TYR A 137 5.84 21.95 10.45
N VAL A 138 4.57 22.22 10.14
CA VAL A 138 4.11 23.55 9.73
C VAL A 138 3.08 24.01 10.75
N ASN A 139 3.41 25.07 11.50
CA ASN A 139 2.46 25.76 12.37
C ASN A 139 2.02 27.06 11.72
N ASN A 140 0.80 27.12 11.20
CA ASN A 140 0.25 28.32 10.58
C ASN A 140 -0.10 29.44 11.60
N ASN A 141 -0.05 29.13 12.91
CA ASN A 141 -0.43 30.07 13.96
C ASN A 141 0.76 30.76 14.66
N ASN A 142 2.02 30.43 14.30
CA ASN A 142 3.24 30.96 14.96
C ASN A 142 3.23 30.84 16.50
N ILE A 143 2.52 29.84 17.04
CA ILE A 143 2.55 29.48 18.48
C ILE A 143 3.68 28.47 18.71
#